data_AF-A0A920QZ26-F1
#
_entry.id   AF-A0A920QZ26-F1
#
_cell.length_a   1.000
_cell.length_b   1.000
_cell.length_c   1.000
_cell.angle_alpha   90.00
_cell.angle_beta   90.00
_cell.angle_gamma   90.00
#
_symmetry.space_group_name_H-M   'P 1'
#
loop_
_entity.id
_entity.type
_entity.pdbx_description
1 polymer ?
#
loop_
_entity_poly.entity_id
_entity_poly.type
_entity_poly.pdbx_seq_one_letter_code
_entity_poly.pdbx_strand_id
1 'polypeptide(L)' 'MVIILVVVLRRFRLIFVGAYGDDYLSKIDSGSVFTFRKNTDTWDYESKIMPNDSSATDLFGYSVAADGGIW' A
#
# COMPACT_ATOMS: atom_id res chain seq x y z
N MET A 1 -17.63 -4.78 -4.03
CA MET A 1 -16.93 -4.47 -5.29
C MET A 1 -15.91 -3.38 -4.97
N VAL A 2 -14.62 -3.72 -4.84
CA VAL A 2 -13.57 -2.77 -4.47
C VAL A 2 -13.00 -2.18 -5.75
N ILE A 3 -13.12 -0.86 -5.93
CA ILE A 3 -12.59 -0.14 -7.09
C ILE A 3 -11.11 0.16 -6.80
N ILE A 4 -10.20 -0.50 -7.52
CA ILE A 4 -8.76 -0.21 -7.43
C ILE A 4 -8.43 0.81 -8.52
N LEU A 5 -8.09 2.03 -8.13
CA LEU A 5 -7.53 3.04 -9.04
C LEU A 5 -6.04 2.74 -9.23
N VAL A 6 -5.66 2.25 -10.41
CA VAL A 6 -4.26 2.00 -10.77
C VAL A 6 -3.77 3.12 -11.69
N VAL A 7 -2.92 4.01 -11.18
CA VAL A 7 -2.22 5.01 -12.00
C VAL A 7 -0.86 4.41 -12.42
N VAL A 8 -0.73 3.99 -13.69
CA VAL A 8 0.53 3.40 -14.20
C VAL A 8 1.40 4.50 -14.84
N LEU A 9 2.39 4.99 -14.10
CA LEU A 9 3.39 5.94 -14.61
C LEU A 9 4.67 5.19 -15.05
N ARG A 10 5.08 5.34 -16.32
CA ARG A 10 6.14 4.53 -16.98
C ARG A 10 7.57 4.69 -16.43
N ARG A 11 7.81 5.54 -15.43
CA ARG A 11 9.12 5.69 -14.76
C ARG A 11 9.16 5.10 -13.34
N PHE A 12 8.05 4.59 -12.82
CA PHE A 12 8.00 4.06 -11.47
C PHE A 12 7.96 2.53 -11.51
N ARG A 13 9.00 1.93 -10.94
CA ARG A 13 9.08 0.49 -10.71
C ARG A 13 8.49 0.09 -9.37
N LEU A 14 7.91 1.03 -8.63
CA LEU A 14 7.26 0.79 -7.35
C LEU A 14 5.76 1.03 -7.51
N ILE A 15 4.96 0.14 -6.95
CA ILE A 15 3.54 0.35 -6.72
C ILE A 15 3.23 0.16 -5.25
N PHE A 16 2.24 0.90 -4.78
CA PHE A 16 1.73 0.85 -3.43
C PHE A 16 0.26 0.41 -3.51
N VAL A 17 -0.10 -0.62 -2.75
CA VAL A 17 -1.45 -1.18 -2.70
C VAL A 17 -2.00 -0.97 -1.30
N GLY A 18 -3.01 -0.10 -1.20
CA GLY A 18 -3.74 0.14 0.04
C GLY A 18 -4.69 -0.99 0.38
N ALA A 19 -4.65 -1.44 1.63
CA ALA A 19 -5.51 -2.48 2.18
C ALA A 19 -6.07 -1.99 3.52
N TYR A 20 -7.01 -1.04 3.45
CA TYR A 20 -7.55 -0.37 4.64
C TYR A 20 -8.33 -1.30 5.58
N GLY A 21 -8.80 -2.45 5.12
CA GLY A 21 -9.47 -3.47 5.92
C GLY A 21 -8.55 -4.63 6.36
N ASP A 22 -7.23 -4.43 6.31
CA ASP A 22 -6.29 -5.42 6.84
C ASP A 22 -6.18 -5.30 8.35
N ASP A 23 -6.27 -6.43 9.04
CA ASP A 23 -6.15 -6.50 10.49
C ASP A 23 -4.67 -6.63 10.90
N TYR A 24 -4.19 -5.68 11.70
CA TYR A 24 -2.84 -5.69 12.26
C TYR A 24 -2.85 -5.67 13.78
N LEU A 25 -2.01 -6.50 14.41
CA LEU A 25 -1.90 -6.62 15.88
C LEU A 25 -3.26 -6.78 16.58
N SER A 26 -4.15 -7.58 15.97
CA SER A 26 -5.53 -7.80 16.45
C SER A 26 -6.39 -6.53 16.52
N LYS A 27 -6.05 -5.49 15.76
CA LYS A 27 -6.87 -4.30 15.54
C LYS A 27 -7.64 -4.46 14.25
N ILE A 28 -8.97 -4.44 14.36
CA ILE A 28 -9.90 -4.59 13.24
C ILE A 28 -9.76 -3.39 12.31
N ASP A 29 -9.60 -3.63 11.01
CA ASP A 29 -9.53 -2.59 9.98
C ASP A 29 -8.51 -1.48 10.29
N SER A 30 -7.38 -1.82 10.92
CA SER A 30 -6.31 -0.85 11.18
C SER A 30 -5.59 -0.43 9.89
N GLY A 31 -5.55 -1.35 8.92
CA GLY A 31 -5.12 -1.08 7.57
C GLY A 31 -3.62 -1.19 7.35
N SER A 32 -3.25 -1.39 6.09
CA SER A 32 -1.88 -1.63 5.63
C SER A 32 -1.64 -1.06 4.24
N VAL A 33 -0.37 -0.81 3.91
CA VAL A 33 0.05 -0.57 2.52
C VAL A 33 1.11 -1.59 2.13
N PHE A 34 0.87 -2.32 1.05
CA PHE A 34 1.83 -3.27 0.49
C PHE A 34 2.60 -2.62 -0.66
N THR A 35 3.90 -2.85 -0.70
CA THR A 35 4.78 -2.31 -1.74
C THR A 35 5.28 -3.45 -2.63
N PHE A 36 5.26 -3.21 -3.94
CA PHE A 36 5.76 -4.16 -4.92
C PHE A 36 6.70 -3.47 -5.89
N ARG A 37 7.77 -4.18 -6.25
CA ARG A 37 8.74 -3.74 -7.24
C ARG A 37 8.54 -4.48 -8.55
N LYS A 38 8.39 -3.73 -9.63
CA LYS A 38 8.41 -4.24 -10.99
C LYS A 38 9.84 -4.58 -11.40
N ASN A 39 10.08 -5.86 -11.61
CA ASN A 39 11.23 -6.36 -12.36
C ASN A 39 10.87 -6.49 -13.84
N THR A 40 11.72 -7.16 -14.63
CA THR A 40 11.54 -7.30 -16.08
C THR A 40 10.14 -7.80 -16.42
N ASP A 41 9.70 -8.89 -15.77
CA ASP A 41 8.41 -9.55 -16.05
C ASP A 41 7.61 -9.90 -14.79
N THR A 42 8.13 -9.60 -13.59
CA THR A 42 7.47 -9.91 -12.31
C THR A 42 7.22 -8.67 -11.46
N TRP A 43 6.26 -8.80 -10.55
CA TRP A 43 6.07 -7.89 -9.43
C TRP A 43 6.50 -8.62 -8.16
N ASP A 44 7.61 -8.20 -7.59
CA ASP A 44 8.13 -8.80 -6.37
C ASP A 44 7.61 -8.01 -5.18
N TYR A 45 7.12 -8.72 -4.17
CA TYR A 45 6.76 -8.09 -2.89
C TYR A 45 8.00 -7.50 -2.24
N GLU A 46 7.92 -6.23 -1.83
CA GLU A 46 9.04 -5.51 -1.24
C GLU A 46 8.88 -5.35 0.27
N SER A 47 7.73 -4.82 0.71
CA SER A 47 7.46 -4.59 2.13
C SER A 47 5.99 -4.32 2.42
N LYS A 48 5.62 -4.46 3.70
CA LYS A 48 4.34 -4.06 4.26
C LYS A 48 4.58 -2.87 5.17
N ILE A 49 3.89 -1.77 4.91
CA ILE A 49 3.91 -0.54 5.69
C ILE A 49 2.68 -0.57 6.60
N MET A 50 2.93 -0.39 7.89
CA MET A 50 1.93 -0.40 8.94
C MET A 50 1.84 0.99 9.60
N PRO A 51 0.68 1.37 10.15
CA PRO A 51 0.62 2.51 11.06
C PRO A 51 1.48 2.23 12.30
N ASN A 52 2.30 3.20 12.72
CA ASN A 52 3.17 3.07 13.90
C ASN A 52 2.38 2.95 15.21
N ASP A 53 1.23 3.62 15.31
CA ASP A 53 0.30 3.55 16.43
C ASP A 53 -1.04 3.04 15.90
N SER A 54 -1.16 1.71 15.80
CA SER A 54 -2.32 1.07 15.19
C SER A 54 -3.51 1.01 16.16
N SER A 55 -4.62 1.60 15.78
CA SER A 55 -5.93 1.48 16.42
C SER A 55 -6.93 0.81 15.48
N ALA A 56 -8.02 0.31 16.06
CA ALA A 56 -9.10 -0.26 15.26
C ALA A 56 -9.73 0.85 14.41
N THR A 57 -10.07 0.54 13.16
CA THR A 57 -10.69 1.46 12.19
C THR A 57 -9.85 2.69 11.84
N ASP A 58 -8.52 2.61 11.97
CA ASP A 58 -7.62 3.65 11.44
C ASP A 58 -7.63 3.71 9.91
N LEU A 59 -8.02 2.60 9.26
CA LEU A 59 -8.17 2.51 7.81
C LEU A 59 -6.90 2.95 7.06
N PHE A 60 -5.72 2.67 7.61
CA PHE A 60 -4.45 3.04 6.99
C PHE A 60 -4.35 2.43 5.58
N GLY A 61 -3.92 3.22 4.60
CA GLY A 61 -3.94 2.82 3.19
C GLY A 61 -5.29 2.97 2.49
N TYR A 62 -6.30 3.63 3.10
CA TYR A 62 -7.56 3.96 2.43
C TYR A 62 -7.36 4.82 1.17
N SER A 63 -6.41 5.74 1.21
CA SER A 63 -5.95 6.49 0.05
C SER A 63 -4.43 6.50 0.03
N VAL A 64 -3.84 6.19 -1.12
CA VAL A 64 -2.40 6.16 -1.30
C VAL A 64 -2.03 7.04 -2.47
N ALA A 65 -1.19 8.04 -2.20
CA ALA A 65 -0.55 8.86 -3.20
C ALA A 65 0.97 8.71 -3.04
N ALA A 66 1.66 8.52 -4.16
CA ALA A 66 3.10 8.55 -4.22
C ALA A 66 3.47 9.64 -5.22
N ASP A 67 4.21 10.65 -4.76
CA ASP A 67 5.01 11.44 -5.67
C ASP A 67 6.35 10.71 -5.87
N GLY A 68 6.96 10.87 -7.03
CA GLY A 68 8.20 10.20 -7.38
C GLY A 68 9.42 10.72 -6.63
N GLY A 69 9.26 11.14 -5.37
CA GLY A 69 10.22 11.86 -4.55
C GLY A 69 11.64 11.38 -4.76
N ILE A 70 12.43 12.26 -5.38
CA ILE A 70 13.89 12.21 -5.34
C ILE A 70 14.29 12.90 -4.03
N TRP A 71 14.63 12.10 -3.01
CA TRP A 71 15.41 12.57 -1.87
C TRP A 71 16.89 12.54 -2.22
#